data_AF-A0A612Z9R2-F1
#
_entry.id   AF-A0A612Z9R2-F1
#
_cell.length_a   1.000
_cell.length_b   1.000
_cell.length_c   1.000
_cell.angle_alpha   90.00
_cell.angle_beta   90.00
_cell.angle_gamma   90.00
#
_symmetry.space_group_name_H-M   'P 1'
#
loop_
_entity.id
_entity.type
_entity.pdbx_description
1 polymer ?
#
loop_
_entity_poly.entity_id
_entity_poly.type
_entity_poly.pdbx_seq_one_letter_code
_entity_poly.pdbx_strand_id
1 'polypeptide(L)'
;FEESYKPINLHFSFETFDLYHLTEKNEKIYLRSMGSGANWLYSHISLFLALHRFFAELGNQCSIPSILFLDQPTQVYFPNFRRDESVTFNEAKAVERSDRGKNERDLDDDIKAVENLFSQLSSYCNEIKIANGFSPQIIVTDHADDLILSNGTEFELLVNGNRWRSRGLIDPVPNVDVSTE
;
A
#
# COMPACT_ATOMS: atom_id res chain seq x y z
N PHE A 1 -11.30 3.87 3.65
CA PHE A 1 -12.70 3.59 3.26
C PHE A 1 -13.50 4.88 3.26
N GLU A 2 -14.41 5.01 2.30
CA GLU A 2 -15.39 6.10 2.27
C GLU A 2 -16.23 6.13 3.56
N GLU A 3 -16.74 7.31 3.93
CA GLU A 3 -17.51 7.52 5.17
C GLU A 3 -18.73 6.59 5.29
N SER A 4 -19.36 6.22 4.17
CA SER A 4 -20.51 5.31 4.11
C SER A 4 -20.22 3.91 4.63
N TYR A 5 -18.96 3.49 4.67
CA TYR A 5 -18.53 2.17 5.17
C TYR A 5 -17.96 2.23 6.59
N LYS A 6 -18.02 3.37 7.27
CA LYS A 6 -17.50 3.51 8.64
C LYS A 6 -18.62 3.30 9.68
N PRO A 7 -18.37 2.59 10.79
CA PRO A 7 -17.14 1.84 11.08
C PRO A 7 -17.01 0.62 10.15
N ILE A 8 -15.79 0.39 9.66
CA ILE A 8 -15.55 -0.73 8.76
C ILE A 8 -15.68 -2.06 9.50
N ASN A 9 -16.41 -2.98 8.91
CA ASN A 9 -16.64 -4.33 9.44
C ASN A 9 -16.48 -5.36 8.31
N LEU A 10 -15.23 -5.68 7.96
CA LEU A 10 -14.91 -6.61 6.87
C LEU A 10 -14.88 -8.04 7.38
N HIS A 11 -15.45 -8.94 6.60
CA HIS A 11 -15.45 -10.38 6.81
C HIS A 11 -14.90 -11.08 5.58
N PHE A 12 -14.04 -12.07 5.81
CA PHE A 12 -13.51 -12.95 4.78
C PHE A 12 -13.99 -14.39 5.01
N SER A 13 -14.58 -14.99 3.98
CA SER A 13 -15.07 -16.37 4.01
C SER A 13 -13.98 -17.33 3.51
N PHE A 14 -13.58 -18.31 4.32
CA PHE A 14 -12.64 -19.35 3.88
C PHE A 14 -13.26 -20.42 2.97
N GLU A 15 -14.59 -20.51 2.94
CA GLU A 15 -15.30 -21.47 2.09
C GLU A 15 -15.51 -20.93 0.67
N THR A 16 -15.89 -19.65 0.58
CA THR A 16 -16.26 -19.02 -0.69
C THR A 16 -15.23 -18.02 -1.20
N PHE A 17 -14.24 -17.66 -0.38
CA PHE A 17 -13.24 -16.62 -0.67
C PHE A 17 -13.86 -15.24 -0.91
N ASP A 18 -15.08 -15.01 -0.43
CA ASP A 18 -15.73 -13.71 -0.48
C ASP A 18 -15.19 -12.79 0.62
N LEU A 19 -14.86 -11.56 0.22
CA LEU A 19 -14.66 -10.43 1.11
C LEU A 19 -15.90 -9.52 1.07
N TYR A 20 -16.51 -9.26 2.21
CA TYR A 20 -17.70 -8.41 2.31
C TYR A 20 -17.68 -7.55 3.56
N HIS A 21 -18.30 -6.38 3.47
CA HIS A 21 -18.63 -5.55 4.62
C HIS A 21 -20.01 -5.94 5.16
N LEU A 22 -20.11 -6.16 6.47
CA LEU A 22 -21.39 -6.40 7.15
C LEU A 22 -21.90 -5.10 7.76
N THR A 23 -23.04 -4.60 7.25
CA THR A 23 -23.66 -3.36 7.75
C THR A 23 -24.30 -3.57 9.12
N GLU A 24 -24.63 -2.48 9.82
CA GLU A 24 -25.38 -2.53 11.10
C GLU A 24 -26.74 -3.22 10.98
N LYS A 25 -27.30 -3.30 9.77
CA LYS A 25 -28.57 -3.99 9.46
C LYS A 25 -28.36 -5.47 9.10
N ASN A 26 -27.16 -6.01 9.29
CA ASN A 26 -26.73 -7.36 8.90
C ASN A 26 -26.83 -7.63 7.39
N GLU A 27 -26.71 -6.60 6.55
CA GLU A 27 -26.64 -6.76 5.10
C GLU A 27 -25.20 -6.95 4.66
N LYS A 28 -24.96 -7.86 3.70
CA LYS A 28 -23.62 -8.12 3.15
C LYS A 28 -23.40 -7.29 1.90
N ILE A 29 -22.45 -6.35 1.96
CA ILE A 29 -21.96 -5.62 0.80
C ILE A 29 -20.65 -6.27 0.36
N TYR A 30 -20.71 -7.06 -0.71
CA TYR A 30 -19.53 -7.74 -1.25
C TYR A 30 -18.55 -6.74 -1.88
N LEU A 31 -17.26 -7.08 -1.89
CA LEU A 31 -16.21 -6.24 -2.47
C LEU A 31 -16.53 -5.76 -3.89
N ARG A 32 -17.09 -6.64 -4.74
CA ARG A 32 -17.52 -6.31 -6.11
C ARG A 32 -18.59 -5.20 -6.17
N SER A 33 -19.28 -4.96 -5.08
CA SER A 33 -20.32 -3.96 -4.90
C SER A 33 -19.81 -2.73 -4.13
N MET A 34 -18.63 -2.81 -3.50
CA MET A 34 -17.98 -1.68 -2.87
C MET A 34 -17.35 -0.83 -3.96
N GLY A 35 -18.08 0.19 -4.43
CA GLY A 35 -17.61 1.12 -5.45
C GLY A 35 -16.32 1.85 -5.05
N SER A 36 -15.66 2.45 -6.04
CA SER A 36 -14.36 3.15 -5.96
C SER A 36 -13.12 2.25 -5.90
N GLY A 37 -12.10 2.63 -6.68
CA GLY A 37 -10.79 1.97 -6.65
C GLY A 37 -10.14 2.03 -5.27
N ALA A 38 -10.41 3.10 -4.50
CA ALA A 38 -9.84 3.26 -3.16
C ALA A 38 -10.38 2.22 -2.17
N ASN A 39 -11.69 1.96 -2.18
CA ASN A 39 -12.28 0.92 -1.33
C ASN A 39 -11.77 -0.46 -1.75
N TRP A 40 -11.64 -0.70 -3.06
CA TRP A 40 -11.08 -1.95 -3.59
C TRP A 40 -9.64 -2.17 -3.11
N LEU A 41 -8.78 -1.15 -3.24
CA LEU A 41 -7.40 -1.17 -2.74
C LEU A 41 -7.35 -1.47 -1.24
N TYR A 42 -8.07 -0.68 -0.43
CA TYR A 42 -8.05 -0.84 1.02
C TYR A 42 -8.55 -2.21 1.47
N SER A 43 -9.55 -2.75 0.79
CA SER A 43 -10.06 -4.09 1.09
C SER A 43 -9.00 -5.17 0.88
N HIS A 44 -8.26 -5.11 -0.24
CA HIS A 44 -7.16 -6.04 -0.51
C HIS A 44 -6.01 -5.87 0.47
N ILE A 45 -5.57 -4.63 0.72
CA ILE A 45 -4.50 -4.35 1.69
C ILE A 45 -4.89 -4.86 3.08
N SER A 46 -6.11 -4.61 3.55
CA SER A 46 -6.59 -5.13 4.83
C SER A 46 -6.58 -6.66 4.89
N LEU A 47 -7.05 -7.34 3.84
CA LEU A 47 -7.03 -8.79 3.77
C LEU A 47 -5.61 -9.35 3.77
N PHE A 48 -4.71 -8.78 2.95
CA PHE A 48 -3.31 -9.22 2.87
C PHE A 48 -2.58 -9.01 4.18
N LEU A 49 -2.75 -7.85 4.84
CA LEU A 49 -2.15 -7.58 6.15
C LEU A 49 -2.69 -8.52 7.24
N ALA A 50 -3.99 -8.87 7.20
CA ALA A 50 -4.58 -9.83 8.12
C ALA A 50 -3.98 -11.24 7.97
N LEU A 51 -3.88 -11.74 6.74
CA LEU A 51 -3.25 -13.03 6.45
C LEU A 51 -1.75 -13.02 6.80
N HIS A 52 -1.05 -11.97 6.40
CA HIS A 52 0.37 -11.79 6.69
C HIS A 52 0.63 -11.73 8.20
N ARG A 53 -0.25 -11.08 8.97
CA ARG A 53 -0.17 -11.03 10.44
C ARG A 53 -0.39 -12.40 11.04
N PHE A 54 -1.41 -13.12 10.59
CA PHE A 54 -1.67 -14.49 11.03
C PHE A 54 -0.46 -15.40 10.82
N PHE A 55 0.17 -15.36 9.64
CA PHE A 55 1.38 -16.13 9.37
C PHE A 55 2.58 -15.68 10.22
N ALA A 56 2.77 -14.38 10.43
CA ALA A 56 3.81 -13.86 11.30
C ALA A 56 3.64 -14.25 12.77
N GLU A 57 2.39 -14.33 13.26
CA GLU A 57 2.06 -14.74 14.64
C GLU A 57 2.23 -16.25 14.87
N LEU A 58 2.09 -17.08 13.82
CA LEU A 58 2.42 -18.52 13.89
C LEU A 58 3.93 -18.80 14.05
N GLY A 59 4.79 -17.83 13.69
CA GLY A 59 6.24 -17.93 13.86
C GLY A 59 6.83 -19.19 13.22
N ASN A 60 7.62 -19.95 14.00
CA ASN A 60 8.33 -21.16 13.52
C ASN A 60 7.41 -22.30 13.06
N GLN A 61 6.10 -22.23 13.34
CA GLN A 61 5.13 -23.21 12.86
C GLN A 61 4.65 -22.91 11.44
N CYS A 62 4.92 -21.70 10.93
CA CYS A 62 4.55 -21.30 9.58
C CYS A 62 5.70 -21.52 8.61
N SER A 63 5.43 -22.19 7.50
CA SER A 63 6.38 -22.31 6.38
C SER A 63 6.31 -21.12 5.41
N ILE A 64 5.35 -20.22 5.59
CA ILE A 64 5.16 -19.04 4.73
C ILE A 64 6.05 -17.91 5.27
N PRO A 65 6.96 -17.35 4.44
CA PRO A 65 7.77 -16.21 4.85
C PRO A 65 6.89 -15.00 5.19
N SER A 66 7.25 -14.26 6.25
CA SER A 66 6.59 -12.99 6.63
C SER A 66 7.07 -11.83 5.76
N ILE A 67 6.92 -11.99 4.44
CA ILE A 67 7.22 -10.97 3.43
C ILE A 67 5.96 -10.70 2.62
N LEU A 68 5.61 -9.42 2.46
CA LEU A 68 4.55 -8.94 1.58
C LEU A 68 5.13 -7.96 0.56
N PHE A 69 4.86 -8.18 -0.72
CA PHE A 69 5.28 -7.29 -1.80
C PHE A 69 4.05 -6.60 -2.41
N LEU A 70 4.09 -5.27 -2.50
CA LEU A 70 3.03 -4.44 -3.07
C LEU A 70 3.58 -3.63 -4.24
N ASP A 71 2.99 -3.82 -5.42
CA ASP A 71 3.38 -3.10 -6.63
C ASP A 71 2.44 -1.93 -6.93
N GLN A 72 2.96 -0.71 -6.80
CA GLN A 72 2.30 0.57 -7.05
C GLN A 72 0.89 0.70 -6.43
N PRO A 73 0.71 0.44 -5.12
CA PRO A 73 -0.61 0.51 -4.50
C PRO A 73 -1.24 1.90 -4.60
N THR A 74 -0.45 2.98 -4.71
CA THR A 74 -1.01 4.35 -4.75
C THR A 74 -1.56 4.77 -6.11
N GLN A 75 -1.35 3.97 -7.17
CA GLN A 75 -1.72 4.33 -8.54
C GLN A 75 -3.22 4.67 -8.68
N VAL A 76 -4.07 4.08 -7.84
CA VAL A 76 -5.52 4.36 -7.79
C VAL A 76 -5.83 5.84 -7.54
N TYR A 77 -5.02 6.53 -6.74
CA TYR A 77 -5.20 7.94 -6.38
C TYR A 77 -4.65 8.90 -7.45
N PHE A 78 -3.72 8.41 -8.27
CA PHE A 78 -3.00 9.20 -9.26
C PHE A 78 -2.89 8.41 -10.57
N PRO A 79 -4.02 8.18 -11.26
CA PRO A 79 -4.07 7.28 -12.42
C PRO A 79 -3.21 7.75 -13.60
N ASN A 80 -2.86 9.04 -13.66
CA ASN A 80 -2.01 9.58 -14.71
C ASN A 80 -0.50 9.30 -14.52
N PHE A 81 -0.05 8.70 -13.39
CA PHE A 81 1.35 8.27 -13.23
C PHE A 81 1.87 7.41 -14.39
N ARG A 82 0.99 6.66 -15.06
CA ARG A 82 1.37 5.83 -16.21
C ARG A 82 1.76 6.61 -17.47
N ARG A 83 1.35 7.87 -17.57
CA ARG A 83 1.61 8.74 -18.73
C ARG A 83 2.65 9.83 -18.44
N ASP A 84 3.13 9.89 -17.20
CA ASP A 84 3.85 11.05 -16.70
C ASP A 84 5.38 10.82 -16.72
N GLU A 85 6.11 11.78 -17.28
CA GLU A 85 7.58 11.82 -17.25
C GLU A 85 8.11 12.37 -15.91
N SER A 86 7.22 12.69 -14.97
CA SER A 86 7.57 13.25 -13.66
C SER A 86 8.58 12.39 -12.91
N VAL A 87 9.63 13.04 -12.41
CA VAL A 87 10.76 12.43 -11.70
C VAL A 87 10.48 12.34 -10.21
N THR A 88 9.58 13.16 -9.67
CA THR A 88 9.22 13.18 -8.25
C THR A 88 7.71 13.11 -8.02
N PHE A 89 7.31 12.66 -6.83
CA PHE A 89 5.90 12.65 -6.41
C PHE A 89 5.31 14.07 -6.41
N ASN A 90 6.10 15.07 -6.04
CA ASN A 90 5.65 16.46 -6.00
C ASN A 90 5.43 17.07 -7.39
N GLU A 91 6.23 16.69 -8.38
CA GLU A 91 5.98 17.04 -9.78
C GLU A 91 4.67 16.43 -10.28
N ALA A 92 4.44 15.15 -10.00
CA ALA A 92 3.19 14.48 -10.35
C ALA A 92 1.97 15.15 -9.67
N LYS A 93 2.08 15.53 -8.39
CA LYS A 93 1.05 16.33 -7.71
C LYS A 93 0.79 17.64 -8.45
N ALA A 94 1.83 18.34 -8.91
CA ALA A 94 1.67 19.60 -9.61
C ALA A 94 0.98 19.43 -10.99
N VAL A 95 1.32 18.37 -11.73
CA VAL A 95 0.68 18.02 -13.00
C VAL A 95 -0.80 17.65 -12.79
N GLU A 96 -1.10 16.80 -11.80
CA GLU A 96 -2.48 16.44 -11.45
C GLU A 96 -3.30 17.65 -10.98
N ARG A 97 -2.69 18.62 -10.28
CA ARG A 97 -3.34 19.92 -9.96
C ARG A 97 -3.73 20.67 -11.22
N SER A 98 -2.86 20.72 -12.23
CA SER A 98 -3.19 21.41 -13.49
C SER A 98 -4.28 20.69 -14.29
N ASP A 99 -4.27 19.36 -14.33
CA ASP A 99 -5.22 18.57 -15.12
C ASP A 99 -6.63 18.52 -14.49
N ARG A 100 -6.72 18.43 -13.15
CA ARG A 100 -8.01 18.38 -12.42
C ARG A 100 -8.70 19.73 -12.26
N GLY A 101 -8.04 20.83 -12.65
CA GLY A 101 -8.56 22.19 -12.46
C GLY A 101 -8.74 22.55 -10.97
N LYS A 102 -9.85 23.21 -10.61
CA LYS A 102 -10.09 23.78 -9.26
C LYS A 102 -10.49 22.78 -8.16
N ASN A 103 -10.50 21.47 -8.42
CA ASN A 103 -10.85 20.47 -7.40
C ASN A 103 -9.66 20.14 -6.48
N GLU A 104 -9.15 21.14 -5.76
CA GLU A 104 -8.02 20.99 -4.83
C GLU A 104 -8.33 20.01 -3.68
N ARG A 105 -9.61 19.93 -3.25
CA ARG A 105 -10.02 19.06 -2.13
C ARG A 105 -9.81 17.58 -2.43
N ASP A 106 -10.16 17.14 -3.64
CA ASP A 106 -10.06 15.73 -4.04
C ASP A 106 -8.59 15.28 -4.04
N LEU A 107 -7.69 16.14 -4.51
CA LEU A 107 -6.26 15.85 -4.52
C LEU A 107 -5.64 15.81 -3.12
N ASP A 108 -6.00 16.76 -2.25
CA ASP A 108 -5.52 16.75 -0.87
C ASP A 108 -6.01 15.50 -0.11
N ASP A 109 -7.23 15.03 -0.41
CA ASP A 109 -7.75 13.79 0.17
C ASP A 109 -7.06 12.53 -0.38
N ASP A 110 -6.67 12.53 -1.65
CA ASP A 110 -5.82 11.51 -2.27
C ASP A 110 -4.42 11.47 -1.63
N ILE A 111 -3.81 12.62 -1.37
CA ILE A 111 -2.51 12.70 -0.68
C ILE A 111 -2.62 12.13 0.73
N LYS A 112 -3.65 12.55 1.51
CA LYS A 112 -3.90 12.01 2.85
C LYS A 112 -4.14 10.51 2.82
N ALA A 113 -4.80 9.99 1.79
CA ALA A 113 -5.03 8.56 1.62
C ALA A 113 -3.71 7.79 1.44
N VAL A 114 -2.78 8.33 0.63
CA VAL A 114 -1.43 7.77 0.46
C VAL A 114 -0.62 7.84 1.76
N GLU A 115 -0.58 8.99 2.43
CA GLU A 115 0.11 9.15 3.71
C GLU A 115 -0.43 8.19 4.77
N ASN A 116 -1.77 8.04 4.83
CA ASN A 116 -2.41 7.09 5.72
C ASN A 116 -2.03 5.64 5.38
N LEU A 117 -2.01 5.26 4.11
CA LEU A 117 -1.59 3.91 3.69
C LEU A 117 -0.19 3.58 4.23
N PHE A 118 0.80 4.41 3.94
CA PHE A 118 2.18 4.17 4.40
C PHE A 118 2.33 4.25 5.92
N SER A 119 1.57 5.13 6.59
CA SER A 119 1.53 5.20 8.05
C SER A 119 1.02 3.88 8.65
N GLN A 120 -0.05 3.31 8.09
CA GLN A 120 -0.61 2.04 8.54
C GLN A 120 0.37 0.88 8.29
N LEU A 121 1.04 0.82 7.14
CA LEU A 121 2.05 -0.21 6.86
C LEU A 121 3.24 -0.13 7.83
N SER A 122 3.73 1.09 8.12
CA SER A 122 4.81 1.31 9.07
C SER A 122 4.40 0.92 10.50
N SER A 123 3.24 1.38 10.97
CA SER A 123 2.72 1.03 12.30
C SER A 123 2.50 -0.47 12.43
N TYR A 124 1.95 -1.13 11.40
CA TYR A 124 1.75 -2.58 11.37
C TYR A 124 3.06 -3.36 11.62
N CYS A 125 4.14 -3.01 10.93
CA CYS A 125 5.44 -3.67 11.13
C CYS A 125 5.98 -3.45 12.55
N ASN A 126 5.85 -2.22 13.06
CA ASN A 126 6.28 -1.87 14.41
C ASN A 126 5.48 -2.62 15.49
N GLU A 127 4.16 -2.70 15.34
CA GLU A 127 3.28 -3.42 16.26
C GLU A 127 3.64 -4.91 16.34
N ILE A 128 3.82 -5.58 15.20
CA ILE A 128 4.19 -7.00 15.18
C ILE A 128 5.60 -7.20 15.76
N LYS A 129 6.55 -6.30 15.48
CA LYS A 129 7.89 -6.34 16.08
C LYS A 129 7.81 -6.28 17.61
N ILE A 130 6.99 -5.38 18.15
CA ILE A 130 6.80 -5.24 19.60
C ILE A 130 6.14 -6.49 20.18
N ALA A 131 5.12 -7.03 19.51
CA ALA A 131 4.35 -8.18 20.00
C ALA A 131 5.13 -9.51 19.94
N ASN A 132 5.86 -9.74 18.84
CA ASN A 132 6.45 -11.05 18.52
C ASN A 132 7.98 -11.07 18.64
N GLY A 133 8.64 -9.92 18.84
CA GLY A 133 10.09 -9.80 18.89
C GLY A 133 10.78 -9.85 17.51
N PHE A 134 10.01 -9.97 16.43
CA PHE A 134 10.48 -9.99 15.04
C PHE A 134 9.61 -9.07 14.18
N SER A 135 10.25 -8.26 13.32
CA SER A 135 9.55 -7.39 12.38
C SER A 135 9.29 -8.14 11.09
N PRO A 136 8.03 -8.28 10.65
CA PRO A 136 7.75 -8.75 9.31
C PRO A 136 8.21 -7.70 8.28
N GLN A 137 8.34 -8.11 7.02
CA GLN A 137 8.81 -7.23 5.94
C GLN A 137 7.68 -6.92 4.96
N ILE A 138 7.49 -5.63 4.68
CA ILE A 138 6.64 -5.16 3.58
C ILE A 138 7.53 -4.40 2.61
N ILE A 139 7.53 -4.82 1.35
CA ILE A 139 8.25 -4.16 0.27
C ILE A 139 7.22 -3.49 -0.62
N VAL A 140 7.37 -2.18 -0.83
CA VAL A 140 6.47 -1.39 -1.66
C VAL A 140 7.28 -0.74 -2.78
N THR A 141 6.90 -1.00 -4.02
CA THR A 141 7.39 -0.26 -5.19
C THR A 141 6.37 0.83 -5.49
N ASP A 142 6.76 2.11 -5.45
CA ASP A 142 5.83 3.20 -5.68
C ASP A 142 6.55 4.47 -6.15
N HIS A 143 5.79 5.45 -6.63
CA HIS A 143 6.28 6.79 -6.96
C HIS A 143 6.06 7.78 -5.82
N ALA A 144 5.35 7.40 -4.76
CA ALA A 144 5.13 8.19 -3.57
C ALA A 144 6.45 8.61 -2.89
N ASP A 145 6.54 9.90 -2.57
CA ASP A 145 7.72 10.51 -1.99
C ASP A 145 7.37 11.67 -1.06
N ASP A 146 8.29 12.07 -0.20
CA ASP A 146 8.14 13.19 0.75
C ASP A 146 6.83 13.12 1.56
N LEU A 147 6.46 11.91 2.01
CA LEU A 147 5.21 11.69 2.76
C LEU A 147 5.35 12.07 4.23
N ILE A 148 4.30 12.65 4.81
CA ILE A 148 4.22 12.92 6.25
C ILE A 148 3.46 11.76 6.91
N LEU A 149 4.17 10.93 7.67
CA LEU A 149 3.56 9.77 8.33
C LEU A 149 3.01 10.13 9.71
N SER A 150 1.76 9.74 9.98
CA SER A 150 1.05 10.08 11.22
C SER A 150 1.61 9.39 12.46
N ASN A 151 2.39 8.32 12.28
CA ASN A 151 3.05 7.62 13.36
C ASN A 151 4.42 8.21 13.74
N GLY A 152 4.83 9.33 13.10
CA GLY A 152 6.07 10.03 13.36
C GLY A 152 7.32 9.38 12.74
N THR A 153 7.18 8.29 11.99
CA THR A 153 8.30 7.69 11.26
C THR A 153 8.71 8.58 10.10
N GLU A 154 10.00 8.87 9.97
CA GLU A 154 10.52 9.59 8.80
C GLU A 154 10.43 8.70 7.56
N PHE A 155 9.75 9.18 6.52
CA PHE A 155 9.54 8.40 5.29
C PHE A 155 10.86 8.02 4.60
N GLU A 156 11.86 8.90 4.62
CA GLU A 156 13.19 8.62 4.03
C GLU A 156 13.91 7.42 4.67
N LEU A 157 13.67 7.16 5.96
CA LEU A 157 14.22 5.97 6.62
C LEU A 157 13.61 4.68 6.07
N LEU A 158 12.34 4.72 5.63
CA LEU A 158 11.68 3.58 5.00
C LEU A 158 12.16 3.37 3.56
N VAL A 159 12.43 4.46 2.84
CA VAL A 159 13.01 4.40 1.49
C VAL A 159 14.43 3.84 1.53
N ASN A 160 15.19 4.19 2.58
CA ASN A 160 16.55 3.69 2.81
C ASN A 160 17.46 3.85 1.57
N GLY A 161 17.38 5.01 0.91
CA GLY A 161 18.16 5.32 -0.29
C GLY A 161 17.78 4.51 -1.55
N ASN A 162 16.67 3.76 -1.54
CA ASN A 162 16.26 2.90 -2.66
C ASN A 162 15.47 3.63 -3.76
N ARG A 163 15.90 4.85 -4.12
CA ARG A 163 15.37 5.56 -5.28
C ARG A 163 16.06 5.06 -6.54
N TRP A 164 15.35 4.29 -7.35
CA TRP A 164 15.96 3.57 -8.48
C TRP A 164 15.61 4.11 -9.86
N ARG A 165 14.90 5.24 -9.99
CA ARG A 165 14.52 5.81 -11.31
C ARG A 165 15.73 5.97 -12.26
N SER A 166 16.89 6.37 -11.74
CA SER A 166 18.11 6.59 -12.54
C SER A 166 19.07 5.40 -12.58
N ARG A 167 19.06 4.52 -11.57
CA ARG A 167 20.01 3.40 -11.43
C ARG A 167 19.45 2.01 -11.75
N GLY A 168 18.13 1.89 -11.88
CA GLY A 168 17.45 0.60 -11.99
C GLY A 168 17.27 -0.11 -10.65
N LEU A 169 16.27 -1.01 -10.58
CA LEU A 169 15.90 -1.71 -9.34
C LEU A 169 17.08 -2.53 -8.77
N ILE A 170 17.87 -3.15 -9.64
CA ILE A 170 19.06 -3.92 -9.30
C ILE A 170 20.29 -3.03 -9.54
N ASP A 171 20.97 -2.63 -8.47
CA ASP A 171 22.19 -1.83 -8.51
C ASP A 171 23.18 -2.31 -7.43
N PRO A 172 24.46 -2.53 -7.76
CA PRO A 172 25.02 -2.50 -9.10
C PRO A 172 24.45 -3.62 -9.97
N VAL A 173 24.34 -3.37 -11.28
CA VAL A 173 23.94 -4.41 -12.24
C VAL A 173 24.96 -5.56 -12.19
N PRO A 174 24.54 -6.81 -11.94
CA PRO A 174 25.45 -7.94 -11.89
C PRO A 174 26.19 -8.09 -13.23
N ASN A 175 27.51 -8.26 -13.20
CA ASN A 175 28.25 -8.63 -14.40
C ASN A 175 27.82 -10.04 -14.82
N VAL A 176 27.03 -10.13 -15.88
CA VAL A 176 26.73 -11.40 -16.52
C VAL A 176 27.88 -11.69 -17.48
N ASP A 177 28.80 -12.57 -17.08
CA ASP A 177 29.84 -13.07 -17.99
C ASP A 177 29.15 -13.92 -19.08
N VAL A 178 28.82 -13.28 -20.19
CA VAL A 178 28.34 -13.95 -21.41
C VAL A 178 29.56 -14.55 -22.13
N SER A 179 30.17 -15.57 -21.53
CA SER A 179 31.34 -16.26 -22.10
C SER A 179 31.22 -17.78 -22.09
N THR A 180 30.00 -18.32 -22.20
CA THR A 180 29.78 -19.75 -22.48
C THR A 180 28.57 -19.97 -23.40
N GLU A 181 28.80 -19.86 -24.71
CA GLU A 181 28.16 -20.70 -25.74
C GLU A 181 29.26 -21.38 -26.56
#